data_AF-A0A6V7HA67-F1
#
_entry.id   AF-A0A6V7HA67-F1
#
_cell.length_a   1.000
_cell.length_b   1.000
_cell.length_c   1.000
_cell.angle_alpha   90.00
_cell.angle_beta   90.00
_cell.angle_gamma   90.00
#
_symmetry.space_group_name_H-M   'P 1'
#
loop_
_entity.id
_entity.type
_entity.pdbx_description
1 polymer ?
#
loop_
_entity_poly.entity_id
_entity_poly.type
_entity_poly.pdbx_seq_one_letter_code
_entity_poly.pdbx_strand_id
1 'polypeptide(L)'
;THVLVNKRGFRKSRVLREIRYYRKSVNLIIPKLPFTRLVRDIMIDLFPRSGINRIQASALQALQEATEAYIVQFFEDCILLTQHANRVTLQIRDMILMRRLRGRDDIINR
;
A
#
# COMPACT_ATOMS: atom_id res chain seq x y z
N THR A 1 30.41 33.11 11.54
CA THR A 1 29.40 33.17 10.46
C THR A 1 28.36 32.08 10.68
N HIS A 2 27.25 32.40 11.36
CA HIS A 2 26.18 31.42 11.60
C HIS A 2 25.38 31.21 10.32
N VAL A 3 25.69 30.15 9.59
CA VAL A 3 24.88 29.71 8.45
C VAL A 3 23.57 29.15 9.02
N LEU A 4 22.53 29.96 9.00
CA LEU A 4 21.16 29.50 9.22
C LEU A 4 20.80 28.57 8.05
N VAL A 5 21.12 27.27 8.19
CA VAL A 5 20.65 26.25 7.25
C VAL A 5 19.12 26.27 7.29
N ASN A 6 18.53 26.78 6.21
CA ASN A 6 17.08 26.85 6.04
C ASN A 6 16.51 25.41 5.98
N LYS A 7 16.13 24.87 7.15
CA LYS A 7 15.61 23.51 7.33
C LYS A 7 14.31 23.24 6.57
N ARG A 8 13.65 24.25 6.00
CA ARG A 8 12.38 24.10 5.25
C ARG A 8 12.56 23.41 3.89
N GLY A 9 13.74 23.52 3.26
CA GLY A 9 14.04 22.84 1.97
C GLY A 9 14.42 21.36 2.12
N PHE A 10 14.90 20.96 3.30
CA PHE A 10 15.50 19.64 3.51
C PHE A 10 14.45 18.50 3.53
N ARG A 11 13.25 18.77 4.04
CA ARG A 11 12.15 17.77 4.12
C ARG A 11 11.54 17.44 2.76
N LYS A 12 11.29 18.43 1.90
CA LYS A 12 10.77 18.19 0.53
C LYS A 12 11.78 17.40 -0.31
N SER A 13 13.09 17.66 -0.11
CA SER A 13 14.18 16.93 -0.77
C SER A 13 14.20 15.44 -0.44
N ARG A 14 13.95 15.07 0.83
CA ARG A 14 13.96 13.66 1.27
C ARG A 14 12.79 12.86 0.69
N VAL A 15 11.57 13.40 0.76
CA VAL A 15 10.37 12.71 0.23
C VAL A 15 10.51 12.45 -1.28
N LEU A 16 10.97 13.44 -2.05
CA LEU A 16 11.19 13.26 -3.49
C LEU A 16 12.29 12.25 -3.79
N ARG A 17 13.30 12.13 -2.94
CA ARG A 17 14.35 11.09 -3.06
C ARG A 17 13.78 9.71 -2.78
N GLU A 18 12.96 9.56 -1.74
CA GLU A 18 12.28 8.31 -1.40
C GLU A 18 11.34 7.88 -2.54
N ILE A 19 10.53 8.79 -3.09
CA ILE A 19 9.65 8.50 -4.25
C ILE A 19 10.47 7.99 -5.45
N ARG A 20 11.58 8.65 -5.79
CA ARG A 20 12.45 8.20 -6.89
C ARG A 20 13.08 6.84 -6.62
N TYR A 21 13.47 6.58 -5.38
CA TYR A 21 14.04 5.30 -4.97
C TYR A 21 13.00 4.18 -5.09
N TYR A 22 11.82 4.33 -4.47
CA TYR A 22 10.77 3.32 -4.48
C TYR A 22 10.12 3.09 -5.85
N ARG A 23 10.12 4.09 -6.73
CA ARG A 23 9.69 3.90 -8.13
C ARG A 23 10.70 3.13 -8.97
N LYS A 24 11.98 3.13 -8.59
CA LYS A 24 13.05 2.42 -9.32
C LYS A 24 13.25 1.00 -8.79
N SER A 25 13.00 0.76 -7.51
CA SER A 25 13.09 -0.56 -6.90
C SER A 25 11.82 -1.37 -7.12
N VAL A 26 11.96 -2.70 -7.06
CA VAL A 26 10.85 -3.68 -7.17
C VAL A 26 10.81 -4.60 -5.94
N ASN A 27 11.47 -4.18 -4.85
CA ASN A 27 11.55 -4.97 -3.63
C ASN A 27 10.22 -4.88 -2.88
N LEU A 28 9.79 -5.99 -2.30
CA LEU A 28 8.65 -6.03 -1.38
C LEU A 28 8.88 -5.10 -0.19
N ILE A 29 7.89 -4.28 0.12
CA ILE A 29 7.94 -3.23 1.13
C ILE A 29 7.38 -3.74 2.47
N ILE A 30 6.37 -4.61 2.44
CA ILE A 30 5.75 -5.15 3.64
C ILE A 30 6.69 -6.22 4.24
N PRO A 31 6.97 -6.20 5.55
CA PRO A 31 7.78 -7.24 6.16
C PRO A 31 7.10 -8.62 6.04
N LYS A 32 7.84 -9.64 5.58
CA LYS A 32 7.29 -10.97 5.28
C LYS A 32 6.65 -11.66 6.48
N LEU A 33 7.22 -11.53 7.68
CA LEU A 33 6.74 -12.21 8.89
C LEU A 33 5.34 -11.73 9.33
N PRO A 34 5.07 -10.42 9.53
CA PRO A 34 3.73 -9.95 9.87
C PRO A 34 2.72 -10.22 8.75
N PHE A 35 3.11 -10.10 7.47
CA PHE A 35 2.25 -10.48 6.35
C PHE A 35 1.84 -11.97 6.43
N THR A 36 2.81 -12.85 6.67
CA THR A 36 2.54 -14.29 6.80
C THR A 36 1.62 -14.61 7.97
N ARG A 37 1.77 -13.91 9.11
CA ARG A 37 0.87 -14.07 10.27
C ARG A 37 -0.55 -13.67 9.91
N LEU A 38 -0.73 -12.49 9.31
CA LEU A 38 -2.03 -11.99 8.88
C LEU A 38 -2.71 -12.95 7.89
N VAL A 39 -1.98 -13.48 6.91
CA VAL A 39 -2.53 -14.45 5.95
C VAL A 39 -3.01 -15.72 6.66
N ARG A 40 -2.25 -16.23 7.63
CA ARG A 40 -2.66 -17.41 8.41
C ARG A 40 -3.89 -17.13 9.26
N ASP A 41 -3.95 -15.98 9.93
CA ASP A 41 -5.10 -15.59 10.75
C ASP A 41 -6.38 -15.55 9.89
N ILE A 42 -6.32 -14.90 8.72
CA ILE A 42 -7.44 -14.85 7.75
C ILE A 42 -7.79 -16.25 7.25
N MET A 43 -6.81 -17.09 6.94
CA MET A 43 -7.07 -18.47 6.49
C MET A 43 -7.78 -19.31 7.55
N ILE A 44 -7.41 -19.17 8.83
CA ILE A 44 -8.06 -19.86 9.94
C ILE A 44 -9.52 -19.39 10.07
N ASP A 45 -9.76 -18.09 9.97
CA ASP A 45 -11.11 -17.51 10.04
C ASP A 45 -12.00 -17.98 8.88
N LEU A 46 -11.45 -18.06 7.66
CA LEU A 46 -12.19 -18.53 6.47
C LEU A 46 -12.40 -20.05 6.46
N PHE A 47 -11.47 -20.82 7.01
CA PHE A 47 -11.43 -22.28 6.92
C PHE A 47 -11.19 -22.97 8.27
N PRO A 48 -12.08 -22.79 9.26
CA PRO A 48 -11.83 -23.22 10.64
C PRO A 48 -11.73 -24.75 10.82
N ARG A 49 -12.23 -25.55 9.87
CA ARG A 49 -12.28 -27.03 9.96
C ARG A 49 -11.25 -27.74 9.09
N SER A 50 -10.48 -27.01 8.31
CA SER A 50 -9.68 -27.61 7.24
C SER A 50 -8.34 -28.19 7.71
N GLY A 51 -7.88 -27.85 8.93
CA GLY A 51 -6.59 -28.32 9.45
C GLY A 51 -5.37 -27.84 8.63
N ILE A 52 -5.57 -26.89 7.70
CA ILE A 52 -4.56 -26.39 6.78
C ILE A 52 -3.68 -25.38 7.52
N ASN A 53 -2.55 -25.85 8.05
CA ASN A 53 -1.57 -25.00 8.75
C ASN A 53 -0.31 -24.72 7.92
N ARG A 54 -0.16 -25.37 6.76
CA ARG A 54 1.03 -25.27 5.91
C ARG A 54 0.67 -24.52 4.63
N ILE A 55 1.43 -23.46 4.36
CA ILE A 55 1.32 -22.66 3.14
C ILE A 55 2.67 -22.75 2.42
N GLN A 56 2.63 -22.95 1.11
CA GLN A 56 3.84 -22.96 0.29
C GLN A 56 4.49 -21.57 0.30
N ALA A 57 5.82 -21.52 0.38
CA ALA A 57 6.55 -20.25 0.42
C ALA A 57 6.31 -19.40 -0.84
N SER A 58 6.23 -20.03 -2.03
CA SER A 58 5.92 -19.34 -3.29
C SER A 58 4.48 -18.79 -3.32
N ALA A 59 3.52 -19.49 -2.71
CA ALA A 59 2.14 -19.00 -2.62
C ALA A 59 2.06 -17.74 -1.73
N LEU A 60 2.76 -17.74 -0.59
CA LEU A 60 2.87 -16.55 0.27
C LEU A 60 3.52 -15.37 -0.47
N GLN A 61 4.57 -15.63 -1.24
CA GLN A 61 5.23 -14.60 -2.04
C GLN A 61 4.30 -14.03 -3.11
N ALA A 62 3.60 -14.88 -3.86
CA ALA A 62 2.65 -14.44 -4.89
C ALA A 62 1.50 -13.61 -4.30
N LEU A 63 0.96 -14.02 -3.14
CA LEU A 63 -0.04 -13.25 -2.41
C LEU A 63 0.49 -11.87 -2.00
N GLN A 64 1.73 -11.81 -1.52
CA GLN A 64 2.34 -10.56 -1.12
C GLN A 64 2.56 -9.62 -2.32
N GLU A 65 3.11 -10.14 -3.42
CA GLU A 65 3.31 -9.38 -4.67
C GLU A 65 1.99 -8.81 -5.20
N ALA A 66 0.94 -9.63 -5.28
CA ALA A 66 -0.38 -9.18 -5.72
C ALA A 66 -0.98 -8.12 -4.78
N THR A 67 -0.85 -8.30 -3.46
CA THR A 67 -1.38 -7.38 -2.46
C THR A 67 -0.68 -6.03 -2.53
N GLU A 68 0.65 -6.01 -2.59
CA GLU A 68 1.41 -4.76 -2.67
C GLU A 68 1.14 -4.03 -3.99
N ALA A 69 1.11 -4.74 -5.12
CA ALA A 69 0.77 -4.16 -6.42
C ALA A 69 -0.61 -3.50 -6.41
N TYR A 70 -1.61 -4.19 -5.86
CA TYR A 70 -2.97 -3.67 -5.74
C TYR A 70 -3.03 -2.40 -4.88
N ILE A 71 -2.37 -2.40 -3.71
CA ILE A 71 -2.37 -1.25 -2.80
C ILE A 71 -1.67 -0.04 -3.44
N VAL A 72 -0.56 -0.26 -4.14
CA VAL A 72 0.14 0.82 -4.87
C VAL A 72 -0.78 1.43 -5.92
N GLN A 73 -1.40 0.62 -6.78
CA GLN A 73 -2.32 1.10 -7.81
C GLN A 73 -3.53 1.83 -7.20
N PHE A 74 -4.08 1.32 -6.09
CA PHE A 74 -5.18 1.97 -5.38
C PHE A 74 -4.77 3.35 -4.85
N PHE A 75 -3.56 3.50 -4.30
CA PHE A 75 -3.08 4.81 -3.85
C PHE A 75 -2.77 5.76 -5.00
N GLU A 76 -2.27 5.27 -6.13
CA GLU A 76 -2.06 6.10 -7.33
C GLU A 76 -3.37 6.73 -7.79
N ASP A 77 -4.46 5.95 -7.85
CA ASP A 77 -5.77 6.48 -8.21
C ASP A 77 -6.32 7.45 -7.15
N CYS A 78 -6.14 7.15 -5.86
CA CYS A 78 -6.57 8.06 -4.78
C CYS A 78 -5.83 9.41 -4.82
N ILE A 79 -4.58 9.43 -5.27
CA ILE A 79 -3.81 10.66 -5.44
C ILE A 79 -4.41 11.52 -6.56
N LEU A 80 -4.96 10.93 -7.63
CA LEU A 80 -5.65 11.69 -8.67
C LEU A 80 -6.87 12.43 -8.11
N LEU A 81 -7.66 11.79 -7.24
CA LEU A 81 -8.79 12.46 -6.57
C LEU A 81 -8.32 13.55 -5.59
N THR A 82 -7.22 13.28 -4.88
CA THR A 82 -6.62 14.25 -3.96
C THR A 82 -6.22 15.53 -4.72
N GLN A 83 -5.59 15.36 -5.88
CA GLN A 83 -5.20 16.45 -6.77
C GLN A 83 -6.42 17.15 -7.40
N HIS A 84 -7.44 16.39 -7.80
CA HIS A 84 -8.70 16.95 -8.31
C HIS A 84 -9.37 17.88 -7.29
N ALA A 85 -9.23 17.56 -5.99
CA ALA A 85 -9.70 18.41 -4.90
C ALA A 85 -8.70 19.53 -4.48
N ASN A 86 -7.70 19.83 -5.31
CA ASN A 86 -6.64 20.83 -5.05
C ASN A 86 -5.87 20.63 -3.74
N ARG A 87 -5.71 19.39 -3.29
CA ARG A 87 -4.94 19.02 -2.11
C ARG A 87 -3.68 18.25 -2.50
N VAL A 88 -2.71 18.25 -1.58
CA VAL A 88 -1.50 17.41 -1.67
C VAL A 88 -1.57 16.24 -0.68
N THR A 89 -2.30 16.40 0.42
CA THR A 89 -2.46 15.36 1.44
C THR A 89 -3.66 14.48 1.11
N LEU A 90 -3.39 13.19 0.91
CA LEU A 90 -4.41 12.15 0.73
C LEU A 90 -5.23 11.98 2.00
N GLN A 91 -6.55 11.87 1.85
CA GLN A 91 -7.49 11.74 2.95
C GLN A 91 -8.39 10.51 2.78
N ILE A 92 -9.00 10.07 3.88
CA ILE A 92 -9.90 8.91 3.90
C ILE A 92 -11.07 9.09 2.91
N ARG A 93 -11.58 10.32 2.74
CA ARG A 93 -12.64 10.60 1.76
C ARG A 93 -12.25 10.31 0.32
N ASP A 94 -10.97 10.46 -0.03
CA ASP A 94 -10.47 10.15 -1.37
C ASP A 94 -10.48 8.64 -1.59
N MET A 95 -10.08 7.86 -0.58
CA MET A 95 -10.11 6.40 -0.62
C MET A 95 -11.55 5.86 -0.67
N ILE A 96 -12.46 6.43 0.12
CA ILE A 96 -13.88 6.05 0.10
C ILE A 96 -14.48 6.35 -1.27
N LEU A 97 -14.19 7.53 -1.84
CA LEU A 97 -14.67 7.90 -3.17
C LEU A 97 -14.07 6.99 -4.25
N MET A 98 -12.77 6.69 -4.20
CA MET A 98 -12.15 5.75 -5.13
C MET A 98 -12.81 4.39 -5.10
N ARG A 99 -13.07 3.83 -3.91
CA ARG A 99 -13.79 2.56 -3.78
C ARG A 99 -15.16 2.64 -4.44
N ARG A 100 -15.92 3.71 -4.21
CA ARG A 100 -17.23 3.89 -4.86
C ARG A 100 -17.12 3.99 -6.39
N LEU A 101 -16.10 4.68 -6.90
CA LEU A 101 -15.88 4.88 -8.35
C LEU A 101 -15.45 3.59 -9.06
N ARG A 102 -14.63 2.75 -8.42
CA ARG A 102 -14.23 1.45 -8.99
C ARG A 102 -15.40 0.44 -9.10
N GLY A 103 -16.54 0.75 -8.47
CA GLY A 103 -17.77 -0.02 -8.62
C GLY A 103 -17.75 -1.35 -7.84
N ARG A 104 -18.85 -2.11 -7.94
CA ARG A 104 -19.03 -3.38 -7.19
C ARG A 104 -18.12 -4.51 -7.66
N ASP A 105 -17.54 -4.37 -8.84
CA ASP A 105 -16.66 -5.38 -9.44
C ASP A 105 -15.21 -5.28 -8.94
N ASP A 106 -14.87 -4.24 -8.19
CA ASP A 106 -13.56 -4.14 -7.54
C ASP A 106 -13.43 -5.15 -6.39
N ILE A 107 -12.22 -5.69 -6.24
CA ILE A 107 -11.87 -6.76 -5.29
C ILE A 107 -12.25 -6.38 -3.84
N ILE A 108 -12.26 -5.09 -3.51
CA ILE A 108 -12.61 -4.59 -2.17
C ILE A 108 -14.13 -4.48 -1.94
N ASN A 109 -14.93 -4.24 -2.98
CA ASN A 109 -16.35 -3.92 -2.84
C ASN A 109 -17.26 -5.15 -2.97
N ARG A 110 -16.67 -6.32 -3.21
CA ARG A 110 -17.35 -7.61 -3.24
C ARG A 110 -17.43 -8.22 -1.85
#